data_AF-A0A7W1V7Z9-F1
#
_entry.id   AF-A0A7W1V7Z9-F1
#
_cell.length_a   1.000
_cell.length_b   1.000
_cell.length_c   1.000
_cell.angle_alpha   90.00
_cell.angle_beta   90.00
_cell.angle_gamma   90.00
#
_symmetry.space_group_name_H-M   'P 1'
#
loop_
_entity.id
_entity.type
_entity.pdbx_description
1 polymer ?
#
loop_
_entity_poly.entity_id
_entity_poly.type
_entity_poly.pdbx_seq_one_letter_code
_entity_poly.pdbx_strand_id
1 'polypeptide(L)' 'MNNKTLTPAIILAVIALLCNSIIATQVRYGKYAFRDEFNKASNAPIDSSKWTAEIGGGGWGNEELQYYTNDIENRSRK' A
#
# COMPACT_ATOMS: atom_id res chain seq x y z
N MET A 1 -20.22 52.31 16.50
CA MET A 1 -19.90 50.91 16.16
C MET A 1 -19.58 50.19 17.46
N ASN A 2 -20.38 49.19 17.84
CA ASN A 2 -20.43 48.68 19.21
C ASN A 2 -19.38 47.60 19.45
N ASN A 3 -18.41 47.88 20.32
CA ASN A 3 -17.29 47.03 20.72
C ASN A 3 -17.68 45.67 21.34
N LYS A 4 -18.95 45.46 21.72
CA LYS A 4 -19.45 44.23 22.34
C LYS A 4 -19.59 43.04 21.38
N THR A 5 -19.63 43.27 20.07
CA THR A 5 -19.73 42.20 19.05
C THR A 5 -18.37 41.75 18.53
N LEU A 6 -17.30 42.53 18.76
CA LEU A 6 -15.95 42.24 18.28
C LEU A 6 -15.25 41.16 19.12
N THR A 7 -15.54 41.06 20.42
CA THR A 7 -14.90 40.13 21.35
C THR A 7 -15.15 38.64 21.06
N PRO A 8 -16.40 38.15 20.84
CA PRO A 8 -16.63 36.74 20.54
C PRO A 8 -16.18 36.33 19.12
N ALA A 9 -16.26 37.25 18.15
CA ALA A 9 -15.82 36.98 16.78
C ALA A 9 -14.30 36.75 16.67
N ILE A 10 -13.52 37.51 17.44
CA ILE A 10 -12.05 37.36 17.51
C ILE A 10 -11.67 36.04 18.19
N ILE A 11 -12.37 35.64 19.25
CA ILE A 11 -12.12 34.38 19.95
C ILE A 11 -12.39 33.17 19.03
N LEU A 12 -13.48 33.20 18.26
CA LEU A 12 -13.80 32.14 17.30
C LEU A 12 -12.74 32.01 16.20
N ALA A 13 -12.24 33.16 15.71
CA ALA A 13 -11.20 33.20 14.68
C ALA A 13 -9.86 32.64 15.18
N VAL A 14 -9.48 32.91 16.44
CA VAL A 14 -8.25 32.38 17.05
C VAL A 14 -8.33 30.87 17.25
N ILE A 15 -9.48 30.34 17.68
CA ILE A 15 -9.68 28.89 17.86
C ILE A 15 -9.59 28.15 16.51
N ALA A 16 -10.20 28.69 15.46
CA ALA A 16 -10.10 28.12 14.11
C ALA A 16 -8.66 28.12 13.58
N LEU A 17 -7.87 29.15 13.88
CA LEU A 17 -6.47 29.26 13.47
C LEU A 17 -5.56 28.23 14.18
N LEU A 18 -5.81 27.97 15.47
CA LEU A 18 -5.05 26.99 16.26
C LEU A 18 -5.38 25.53 15.86
N CYS A 19 -6.63 25.24 15.47
CA CYS A 19 -7.03 23.91 15.02
C CYS A 19 -6.38 23.48 13.69
N ASN A 20 -5.96 24.42 12.82
CA ASN A 20 -5.34 24.10 11.54
C ASN A 20 -3.88 23.59 11.65
N SER A 21 -3.23 23.76 12.79
CA SER A 21 -1.78 23.47 12.93
C SER A 21 -1.47 22.01 13.32
N ILE A 22 -2.49 21.20 13.61
CA ILE A 22 -2.31 19.81 14.12
C ILE A 22 -2.36 18.76 12.99
N ILE A 23 -2.74 19.14 11.77
CA ILE A 23 -3.01 18.16 10.71
C ILE A 23 -1.73 17.80 9.93
N ALA A 24 -1.19 16.63 10.30
CA ALA A 24 -0.48 15.67 9.44
C ALA A 24 0.96 16.01 9.00
N THR A 25 1.93 15.71 9.87
CA THR A 25 3.27 15.28 9.44
C THR A 25 3.17 13.95 8.69
N GLN A 26 3.11 13.99 7.36
CA GLN A 26 3.21 12.81 6.51
C GLN A 26 4.68 12.37 6.45
N VAL A 27 5.00 11.18 6.99
CA VAL A 27 6.31 10.55 6.76
C VAL A 27 6.44 10.25 5.27
N ARG A 28 7.37 10.94 4.59
CA ARG A 28 7.65 10.74 3.16
C ARG A 28 8.52 9.49 3.01
N TYR A 29 7.89 8.33 2.80
CA TYR A 29 8.59 7.19 2.24
C TYR A 29 8.93 7.48 0.77
N GLY A 30 10.13 7.09 0.33
CA GLY A 30 10.50 7.18 -1.09
C GLY A 30 9.51 6.41 -1.97
N LYS A 31 9.33 6.85 -3.22
CA LYS A 31 8.45 6.15 -4.16
C LYS A 31 9.00 4.75 -4.44
N TYR A 32 8.17 3.73 -4.30
CA TYR A 32 8.54 2.36 -4.67
C TYR A 32 8.91 2.29 -6.16
N ALA A 33 10.07 1.72 -6.48
CA ALA A 33 10.46 1.41 -7.86
C ALA A 33 9.68 0.20 -8.42
N PHE A 34 9.29 -0.72 -7.53
CA PHE A 34 8.45 -1.87 -7.83
C PHE A 34 7.57 -2.17 -6.61
N ARG A 35 6.33 -2.59 -6.84
CA ARG A 35 5.39 -2.99 -5.79
C ARG A 35 4.32 -3.93 -6.35
N ASP A 36 4.04 -4.99 -5.61
CA ASP A 36 2.88 -5.85 -5.83
C ASP A 36 2.29 -6.27 -4.48
N GLU A 37 1.02 -5.96 -4.24
CA GLU A 37 0.39 -6.11 -2.93
C GLU A 37 -0.35 -7.43 -2.76
N PHE A 38 -0.52 -8.19 -3.85
CA PHE A 38 -1.25 -9.45 -3.85
C PHE A 38 -2.70 -9.33 -3.31
N ASN A 39 -3.32 -8.15 -3.46
CA ASN A 39 -4.68 -7.85 -2.96
C ASN A 39 -5.81 -8.48 -3.79
N LYS A 40 -5.54 -9.54 -4.56
CA LYS A 40 -6.57 -10.27 -5.29
C LYS A 40 -7.22 -11.33 -4.39
N ALA A 41 -8.37 -11.86 -4.82
CA ALA A 41 -9.06 -12.91 -4.10
C ALA A 41 -8.18 -14.16 -3.91
N SER A 42 -8.52 -15.00 -2.94
CA SER A 42 -7.93 -16.35 -2.82
C SER A 42 -8.05 -17.10 -4.16
N ASN A 43 -7.00 -17.85 -4.51
CA ASN A 43 -6.87 -18.54 -5.79
C ASN A 43 -6.97 -17.64 -7.04
N ALA A 44 -6.77 -16.33 -6.91
CA ALA A 44 -6.60 -15.47 -8.08
C ALA A 44 -5.20 -15.66 -8.71
N PRO A 45 -5.10 -15.58 -10.05
CA PRO A 45 -3.80 -15.66 -10.70
C PRO A 45 -2.93 -14.44 -10.37
N ILE A 46 -1.64 -14.68 -10.23
CA ILE A 46 -0.60 -13.64 -10.11
C ILE A 46 -0.66 -12.69 -11.31
N ASP A 47 -0.29 -11.42 -11.09
CA ASP A 47 -0.19 -10.41 -12.14
C ASP A 47 0.94 -10.75 -13.13
N SER A 48 0.57 -11.27 -14.31
CA SER A 48 1.51 -11.66 -15.36
C SER A 48 2.23 -10.49 -16.04
N SER A 49 1.81 -9.24 -15.78
CA SER A 49 2.57 -8.07 -16.23
C SER A 49 3.80 -7.79 -15.36
N LYS A 50 3.87 -8.40 -14.17
CA LYS A 50 4.96 -8.23 -13.20
C LYS A 50 5.78 -9.50 -12.99
N TRP A 51 5.15 -10.66 -13.15
CA TRP A 51 5.76 -11.95 -12.83
C TRP A 51 5.59 -12.96 -13.96
N THR A 52 6.62 -13.76 -14.19
CA THR A 52 6.59 -14.91 -15.08
C THR A 52 7.02 -16.15 -14.30
N ALA A 53 6.27 -17.24 -14.43
CA ALA A 53 6.62 -18.51 -13.79
C ALA A 53 7.58 -19.30 -14.69
N GLU A 54 8.67 -19.78 -14.11
CA GLU A 54 9.53 -20.77 -14.76
C GLU A 54 8.99 -22.17 -14.47
N ILE A 55 8.97 -23.02 -15.50
CA ILE A 55 8.37 -24.36 -15.46
C ILE A 55 9.46 -25.36 -15.79
N GLY A 56 9.59 -26.39 -14.95
CA GLY A 56 10.55 -27.47 -15.20
C GLY A 56 11.02 -28.17 -13.93
N GLY A 57 11.65 -29.32 -14.14
CA GLY A 57 12.33 -30.11 -13.12
C GLY A 57 13.62 -30.63 -13.72
N GLY A 58 14.73 -30.40 -13.03
CA GLY A 58 16.07 -30.65 -13.56
C GLY A 58 17.17 -30.23 -12.60
N GLY A 59 16.88 -30.20 -11.30
CA GLY A 59 17.84 -29.86 -10.27
C GLY A 59 18.03 -28.37 -9.98
N TRP A 60 17.75 -27.47 -10.92
CA TRP A 60 17.94 -26.00 -10.77
C TRP A 60 19.29 -25.60 -10.19
N GLY A 61 20.34 -26.39 -10.51
CA GLY A 61 21.70 -26.21 -10.01
C GLY A 61 21.97 -26.75 -8.59
N ASN A 62 20.98 -27.33 -7.92
CA ASN A 62 21.07 -27.79 -6.52
C ASN A 62 20.43 -29.17 -6.27
N GLU A 63 20.36 -30.04 -7.29
CA GLU A 63 19.74 -31.38 -7.19
C GLU A 63 18.28 -31.36 -6.68
N GLU A 64 17.57 -30.25 -6.91
CA GLU A 64 16.15 -30.14 -6.66
C GLU A 64 15.36 -31.24 -7.39
N LEU A 65 14.58 -32.00 -6.60
CA LEU A 65 13.78 -33.12 -7.09
C LEU A 65 12.40 -32.69 -7.61
N GLN A 66 11.95 -31.49 -7.24
CA GLN A 66 10.66 -30.96 -7.65
C GLN A 66 10.61 -30.62 -9.14
N TYR A 67 9.38 -30.67 -9.68
CA TYR A 67 9.03 -30.12 -10.98
C TYR A 67 8.11 -28.92 -10.76
N TYR A 68 8.57 -27.71 -11.08
CA TYR A 68 7.76 -26.50 -10.97
C TYR A 68 6.72 -26.43 -12.08
N THR A 69 5.50 -26.04 -11.72
CA THR A 69 4.36 -25.89 -12.64
C THR A 69 3.75 -24.50 -12.53
N ASN A 70 2.89 -24.16 -13.48
CA ASN A 70 2.12 -22.91 -13.48
C ASN A 70 0.72 -23.06 -12.85
N ASP A 71 0.47 -24.19 -12.19
CA ASP A 71 -0.82 -24.49 -11.58
C ASP A 71 -1.09 -23.54 -10.42
N ILE A 72 -2.34 -23.08 -10.33
CA ILE A 72 -2.71 -22.08 -9.33
C ILE A 72 -2.50 -22.60 -7.91
N GLU A 73 -2.72 -23.89 -7.68
CA GLU A 73 -2.49 -24.55 -6.39
C GLU A 73 -1.04 -24.44 -5.90
N ASN A 74 -0.07 -24.38 -6.81
CA ASN A 74 1.34 -24.26 -6.46
C ASN A 74 1.76 -22.82 -6.10
N ARG A 75 0.91 -21.82 -6.38
CA ARG A 75 1.27 -20.38 -6.28
C ARG A 75 0.21 -19.47 -5.69
N SER A 76 -0.94 -19.98 -5.27
CA SER A 76 -1.96 -19.23 -4.54
C SER A 76 -2.22 -19.86 -3.19
N ARG A 77 -2.50 -19.01 -2.18
CA ARG A 77 -3.05 -19.51 -0.92
C ARG A 77 -4.52 -19.85 -1.11
N LYS A 78 -4.95 -20.92 -0.42
CA LYS A 78 -6.37 -21.21 -0.20
C LYS A 78 -6.99 -20.14 0.70
#